data_AF-A0A0V8E7U6-F1
#
_entry.id   AF-A0A0V8E7U6-F1
#
_cell.length_a   1.000
_cell.length_b   1.000
_cell.length_c   1.000
_cell.angle_alpha   90.00
_cell.angle_beta   90.00
_cell.angle_gamma   90.00
#
_symmetry.space_group_name_H-M   'P 1'
#
loop_
_entity.id
_entity.type
_entity.pdbx_description
1 polymer ?
#
loop_
_entity_poly.entity_id
_entity_poly.type
_entity_poly.pdbx_seq_one_letter_code
_entity_poly.pdbx_strand_id
1 'polypeptide(L)'
;MLKEKRFFITAAATVLFCTPALAPVGHVFADSSSLQQRISVLSSQQQTAHINGVYHVDQLVKFNGKWYVVDNGIAIPPIDYNNYIPVGPLTVTDKNGNVLSNQTLYKGSYFTFGKTEFSVINLTSNTVALSIGGEPVSFNRNAFGNRFVLSDQVPAAKFKVGDKVKISDKATSETNGYDLTPHRNWKGTIKSVTQYKHSNSNWEYCVEYPNGQQNVHVPEQDIILDSESPTIDLSKIKQAGINGFNSGGWSYPSGQCTSFVAGILASQGVNTSKFNYLGNGADWAGNARSRGIKVDMTPSVGAVVSFKGVPPYYIAPYGHVAFITKVNSNGTFHVYEGNWSGTSFHERDVALDNAVAGIIHF
;
A
#
# COMPACT_ATOMS: atom_id res chain seq x y z
N MET A 1 87.62 32.62 -1.47
CA MET A 1 88.14 31.85 -2.62
C MET A 1 87.14 30.74 -2.92
N LEU A 2 86.69 30.69 -4.19
CA LEU A 2 86.08 29.55 -4.92
C LEU A 2 84.76 28.93 -4.40
N LYS A 3 83.63 29.13 -5.11
CA LYS A 3 83.06 28.32 -6.23
C LYS A 3 82.19 27.18 -5.67
N GLU A 4 80.94 26.91 -6.05
CA GLU A 4 80.22 26.97 -7.34
C GLU A 4 78.69 26.85 -7.06
N LYS A 5 77.80 27.58 -7.77
CA LYS A 5 76.84 27.09 -8.81
C LYS A 5 75.99 25.87 -8.38
N ARG A 6 74.66 25.80 -8.50
CA ARG A 6 73.68 26.42 -9.43
C ARG A 6 72.25 26.16 -8.91
N PHE A 7 71.38 27.14 -9.14
CA PHE A 7 69.93 27.11 -9.44
C PHE A 7 69.06 25.92 -8.98
N PHE A 8 67.90 26.19 -8.37
CA PHE A 8 66.61 26.22 -9.07
C PHE A 8 65.48 26.81 -8.19
N ILE A 9 64.79 27.78 -8.79
CA ILE A 9 63.38 28.20 -8.65
C ILE A 9 62.85 28.55 -7.24
N THR A 10 62.74 29.88 -7.09
CA THR A 10 61.83 30.70 -6.31
C THR A 10 60.44 30.10 -6.05
N ALA A 11 59.99 30.04 -4.80
CA ALA A 11 59.03 31.03 -4.26
C ALA A 11 58.48 30.62 -2.86
N ALA A 12 58.84 31.47 -1.89
CA ALA A 12 58.20 31.79 -0.62
C ALA A 12 57.16 30.82 -0.01
N ALA A 13 57.58 30.19 1.09
CA ALA A 13 56.69 29.76 2.15
C ALA A 13 56.12 31.00 2.88
N THR A 14 54.83 31.29 2.66
CA THR A 14 54.04 32.12 3.58
C THR A 14 53.22 31.18 4.43
N VAL A 15 53.47 31.21 5.74
CA VAL A 15 52.65 30.55 6.75
C VAL A 15 51.27 31.20 6.74
N LEU A 16 50.26 30.50 6.22
CA LEU A 16 48.86 30.83 6.42
C LEU A 16 48.35 29.95 7.56
N PHE A 17 47.84 30.58 8.63
CA PHE A 17 46.97 29.92 9.57
C PHE A 17 45.71 29.46 8.81
N CYS A 18 45.62 28.17 8.48
CA CYS A 18 44.37 27.57 8.03
C CYS A 18 43.46 27.39 9.24
N THR A 19 42.58 28.36 9.47
CA THR A 19 41.25 28.09 10.02
C THR A 19 40.62 26.94 9.22
N PRO A 20 39.95 25.95 9.84
CA PRO A 20 39.19 24.98 9.07
C PRO A 20 38.08 25.74 8.34
N ALA A 21 38.19 25.81 7.02
CA ALA A 21 37.09 26.24 6.18
C ALA A 21 35.95 25.22 6.36
N LEU A 22 34.91 25.64 7.08
CA LEU A 22 33.59 25.05 6.99
C LEU A 22 33.17 25.12 5.51
N ALA A 23 33.30 24.00 4.80
CA ALA A 23 32.65 23.83 3.52
C ALA A 23 31.13 23.92 3.73
N PRO A 24 30.38 24.59 2.84
CA PRO A 24 28.94 24.67 2.95
C PRO A 24 28.36 23.27 2.80
N VAL A 25 27.59 22.85 3.80
CA VAL A 25 26.78 21.61 3.77
C VAL A 25 25.66 21.84 2.75
N GLY A 26 25.98 21.61 1.49
CA GLY A 26 25.00 21.44 0.42
C GLY A 26 24.42 20.04 0.51
N HIS A 27 23.22 19.91 1.06
CA HIS A 27 22.40 18.72 0.86
C HIS A 27 21.99 18.66 -0.61
N VAL A 28 22.80 17.98 -1.43
CA VAL A 28 22.41 17.55 -2.76
C VAL A 28 21.60 16.26 -2.57
N PHE A 29 20.30 16.36 -2.84
CA PHE A 29 19.38 15.23 -2.88
C PHE A 29 19.89 14.19 -3.88
N ALA A 30 20.10 12.96 -3.41
CA ALA A 30 20.36 11.84 -4.28
C ALA A 30 19.17 11.64 -5.23
N ASP A 31 19.52 11.50 -6.51
CA ASP A 31 18.69 11.38 -7.69
C ASP A 31 17.61 10.28 -7.56
N SER A 32 16.34 10.68 -7.72
CA SER A 32 15.15 9.83 -7.56
C SER A 32 14.96 8.75 -8.64
N SER A 33 15.85 8.72 -9.64
CA SER A 33 15.77 7.81 -10.78
C SER A 33 16.18 6.36 -10.46
N SER A 34 16.93 6.11 -9.38
CA SER A 34 17.27 4.73 -8.96
C SER A 34 16.25 4.09 -8.01
N LEU A 35 15.25 4.84 -7.54
CA LEU A 35 14.15 4.34 -6.69
C LEU A 35 12.90 3.99 -7.51
N GLN A 36 12.79 4.47 -8.75
CA GLN A 36 11.60 4.28 -9.60
C GLN A 36 11.58 2.98 -10.41
N GLN A 37 12.60 2.12 -10.33
CA GLN A 37 12.63 0.85 -11.09
C GLN A 37 12.60 -0.43 -10.22
N ARG A 38 12.37 -0.32 -8.90
CA ARG A 38 12.28 -1.49 -8.00
C ARG A 38 11.11 -1.49 -7.01
N ILE A 39 10.10 -0.64 -7.21
CA ILE A 39 8.83 -0.75 -6.48
C ILE A 39 7.68 -0.76 -7.49
N SER A 40 7.68 -1.78 -8.35
CA SER A 40 6.48 -2.23 -9.03
C SER A 40 5.99 -3.48 -8.30
N VAL A 41 4.70 -3.48 -7.97
CA VAL A 41 3.92 -4.47 -7.19
C VAL A 41 3.79 -4.12 -5.69
N LEU A 42 2.70 -3.41 -5.41
CA LEU A 42 1.87 -3.66 -4.24
C LEU A 42 1.65 -5.18 -4.09
N SER A 43 2.18 -5.80 -3.04
CA SER A 43 1.59 -7.02 -2.49
C SER A 43 1.22 -6.76 -1.02
N SER A 44 0.05 -6.17 -0.81
CA SER A 44 -0.69 -6.32 0.46
C SER A 44 -1.33 -7.72 0.56
N GLN A 45 -0.61 -8.77 0.14
CA GLN A 45 -0.95 -10.18 0.26
C GLN A 45 0.38 -10.91 0.45
N GLN A 46 0.69 -11.37 1.66
CA GLN A 46 1.86 -12.22 1.88
C GLN A 46 1.47 -13.65 1.52
N GLN A 47 1.38 -13.91 0.20
CA GLN A 47 1.28 -15.26 -0.32
C GLN A 47 2.53 -16.01 0.14
N THR A 48 2.33 -17.13 0.85
CA THR A 48 3.41 -18.04 1.21
C THR A 48 3.36 -19.30 0.35
N ALA A 49 4.49 -20.00 0.30
CA ALA A 49 4.61 -21.25 -0.42
C ALA A 49 5.49 -22.23 0.36
N HIS A 50 5.17 -23.51 0.21
CA HIS A 50 5.96 -24.62 0.68
C HIS A 50 6.64 -25.31 -0.51
N ILE A 51 7.91 -25.69 -0.35
CA ILE A 51 8.66 -26.47 -1.34
C ILE A 51 8.88 -27.88 -0.79
N ASN A 52 8.24 -28.86 -1.41
CA ASN A 52 8.36 -30.28 -1.09
C ASN A 52 9.48 -30.95 -1.89
N GLY A 53 9.87 -32.15 -1.44
CA GLY A 53 10.78 -33.03 -2.17
C GLY A 53 12.26 -32.78 -1.89
N VAL A 54 13.07 -33.60 -2.54
CA VAL A 54 14.54 -33.65 -2.37
C VAL A 54 15.20 -32.99 -3.58
N TYR A 55 16.26 -32.23 -3.30
CA TYR A 55 17.02 -31.42 -4.26
C TYR A 55 18.51 -31.75 -4.16
N HIS A 56 19.28 -31.37 -5.18
CA HIS A 56 20.67 -31.77 -5.33
C HIS A 56 21.62 -30.57 -5.33
N VAL A 57 22.75 -30.70 -4.65
CA VAL A 57 23.81 -29.68 -4.67
C VAL A 57 24.69 -29.90 -5.90
N ASP A 58 24.35 -29.27 -7.02
CA ASP A 58 25.19 -29.27 -8.23
C ASP A 58 26.45 -28.42 -8.03
N GLN A 59 26.30 -27.29 -7.33
CA GLN A 59 27.40 -26.41 -6.99
C GLN A 59 27.24 -25.86 -5.56
N LEU A 60 28.38 -25.66 -4.91
CA LEU A 60 28.48 -24.94 -3.65
C LEU A 60 29.29 -23.67 -3.91
N VAL A 61 28.67 -22.51 -3.75
CA VAL A 61 29.23 -21.21 -4.12
C VAL A 61 29.45 -20.38 -2.87
N LYS A 62 30.62 -19.71 -2.79
CA LYS A 62 30.88 -18.71 -1.75
C LYS A 62 30.73 -17.31 -2.33
N PHE A 63 29.79 -16.55 -1.80
CA PHE A 63 29.50 -15.18 -2.25
C PHE A 63 29.35 -14.26 -1.03
N ASN A 64 30.00 -13.10 -1.03
CA ASN A 64 30.03 -12.17 0.12
C ASN A 64 30.31 -12.84 1.48
N GLY A 65 31.22 -13.83 1.49
CA GLY A 65 31.60 -14.55 2.71
C GLY A 65 30.62 -15.63 3.18
N LYS A 66 29.43 -15.74 2.57
CA LYS A 66 28.41 -16.75 2.88
C LYS A 66 28.44 -17.90 1.87
N TRP A 67 27.91 -19.05 2.28
CA TRP A 67 27.80 -20.25 1.44
C TRP A 67 26.40 -20.40 0.88
N TYR A 68 26.33 -20.83 -0.37
CA TYR A 68 25.11 -21.01 -1.13
C TYR A 68 25.14 -22.32 -1.91
N VAL A 69 23.96 -22.91 -2.09
CA VAL A 69 23.74 -24.04 -2.99
C VAL A 69 23.18 -23.53 -4.32
N VAL A 70 23.59 -24.18 -5.40
CA VAL A 70 22.92 -24.12 -6.69
C VAL A 70 22.46 -25.53 -7.05
N ASP A 71 21.16 -25.65 -7.35
CA ASP A 71 20.55 -26.82 -7.98
C ASP A 71 20.15 -26.41 -9.41
N ASN A 72 20.84 -26.96 -10.41
CA ASN A 72 20.65 -26.63 -11.81
C ASN A 72 19.25 -27.04 -12.32
N GLY A 73 18.62 -28.00 -11.67
CA GLY A 73 17.29 -28.49 -12.02
C GLY A 73 16.20 -27.46 -11.74
N ILE A 74 16.36 -26.60 -10.72
CA ILE A 74 15.37 -25.57 -10.34
C ILE A 74 15.84 -24.14 -10.57
N ALA A 75 17.11 -23.93 -10.95
CA ALA A 75 17.64 -22.63 -11.30
C ALA A 75 17.09 -22.11 -12.65
N ILE A 76 17.20 -20.80 -12.87
CA ILE A 76 16.86 -20.14 -14.14
C ILE A 76 18.18 -19.87 -14.89
N PRO A 77 18.41 -20.44 -16.08
CA PRO A 77 19.59 -20.11 -16.88
C PRO A 77 19.50 -18.71 -17.53
N PRO A 78 20.62 -17.97 -17.67
CA PRO A 78 21.95 -18.29 -17.13
C PRO A 78 21.97 -18.13 -15.61
N ILE A 79 22.61 -19.08 -14.92
CA ILE A 79 22.63 -19.12 -13.45
C ILE A 79 23.46 -17.95 -12.91
N ASP A 80 22.84 -17.14 -12.07
CA ASP A 80 23.48 -16.01 -11.41
C ASP A 80 23.16 -15.96 -9.90
N TYR A 81 23.56 -14.86 -9.25
CA TYR A 81 23.38 -14.68 -7.80
C TYR A 81 21.92 -14.72 -7.35
N ASN A 82 20.95 -14.47 -8.23
CA ASN A 82 19.53 -14.55 -7.89
C ASN A 82 19.07 -16.01 -7.73
N ASN A 83 19.85 -17.01 -8.18
CA ASN A 83 19.55 -18.43 -8.00
C ASN A 83 20.27 -19.06 -6.81
N TYR A 84 21.08 -18.29 -6.08
CA TYR A 84 21.89 -18.80 -4.98
C TYR A 84 21.02 -19.05 -3.75
N ILE A 85 20.88 -20.31 -3.35
CA ILE A 85 20.04 -20.71 -2.22
C ILE A 85 20.91 -20.65 -0.95
N PRO A 86 20.58 -19.81 0.05
CA PRO A 86 21.34 -19.77 1.29
C PRO A 86 21.34 -21.14 1.97
N VAL A 87 22.50 -21.60 2.45
CA VAL A 87 22.61 -22.93 3.09
C VAL A 87 21.87 -23.03 4.42
N GLY A 88 21.73 -21.92 5.15
CA GLY A 88 21.24 -21.90 6.54
C GLY A 88 19.85 -22.51 6.72
N PRO A 89 18.85 -22.17 5.87
CA PRO A 89 17.50 -22.74 5.96
C PRO A 89 17.36 -24.19 5.45
N LEU A 90 18.40 -24.79 4.88
CA LEU A 90 18.31 -26.10 4.24
C LEU A 90 18.53 -27.23 5.25
N THR A 91 17.86 -28.37 5.02
CA THR A 91 18.10 -29.59 5.78
C THR A 91 18.80 -30.61 4.89
N VAL A 92 19.97 -31.10 5.31
CA VAL A 92 20.72 -32.12 4.58
C VAL A 92 20.08 -33.48 4.75
N THR A 93 19.85 -34.16 3.63
CA THR A 93 19.19 -35.47 3.59
C THR A 93 19.97 -36.46 2.73
N ASP A 94 19.61 -37.74 2.80
CA ASP A 94 19.93 -38.67 1.73
C ASP A 94 19.05 -38.40 0.49
N LYS A 95 19.29 -39.16 -0.59
CA LYS A 95 18.52 -39.06 -1.85
C LYS A 95 17.02 -39.37 -1.70
N ASN A 96 16.63 -40.03 -0.61
CA ASN A 96 15.24 -40.41 -0.33
C ASN A 96 14.54 -39.40 0.59
N GLY A 97 15.27 -38.39 1.10
CA GLY A 97 14.73 -37.35 1.97
C GLY A 97 14.86 -37.66 3.47
N ASN A 98 15.59 -38.72 3.85
CA ASN A 98 15.87 -38.99 5.26
C ASN A 98 16.94 -38.01 5.77
N VAL A 99 16.66 -37.35 6.88
CA VAL A 99 17.58 -36.37 7.49
C VAL A 99 18.87 -37.06 7.95
N LEU A 100 20.02 -36.50 7.58
CA LEU A 100 21.33 -37.01 8.00
C LEU A 100 21.78 -36.38 9.32
N SER A 101 22.54 -37.10 10.14
CA SER A 101 23.12 -36.53 11.36
C SER A 101 24.16 -35.44 11.06
N ASN A 102 24.92 -35.59 9.98
CA ASN A 102 25.82 -34.56 9.48
C ASN A 102 25.04 -33.59 8.58
N GLN A 103 24.90 -32.34 9.04
CA GLN A 103 24.22 -31.26 8.32
C GLN A 103 25.18 -30.40 7.48
N THR A 104 26.36 -30.92 7.13
CA THR A 104 27.30 -30.22 6.24
C THR A 104 26.99 -30.53 4.78
N LEU A 105 26.75 -29.48 3.97
CA LEU A 105 26.51 -29.60 2.53
C LEU A 105 27.83 -29.63 1.75
N TYR A 106 27.90 -30.53 0.78
CA TYR A 106 28.97 -30.61 -0.22
C TYR A 106 28.36 -30.76 -1.61
N LYS A 107 29.17 -30.54 -2.65
CA LYS A 107 28.75 -30.89 -4.02
C LYS A 107 28.40 -32.39 -4.06
N GLY A 108 27.24 -32.73 -4.61
CA GLY A 108 26.72 -34.11 -4.62
C GLY A 108 25.79 -34.45 -3.44
N SER A 109 25.70 -33.58 -2.42
CA SER A 109 24.76 -33.77 -1.32
C SER A 109 23.31 -33.58 -1.79
N TYR A 110 22.38 -34.12 -1.01
CA TYR A 110 20.95 -33.89 -1.16
C TYR A 110 20.42 -33.02 -0.03
N PHE A 111 19.41 -32.23 -0.33
CA PHE A 111 18.79 -31.37 0.66
C PHE A 111 17.28 -31.24 0.45
N THR A 112 16.60 -30.79 1.50
CA THR A 112 15.21 -30.32 1.44
C THR A 112 15.18 -28.87 1.91
N PHE A 113 14.14 -28.13 1.52
CA PHE A 113 13.90 -26.76 1.99
C PHE A 113 13.33 -26.72 3.42
N GLY A 114 13.36 -27.82 4.16
CA GLY A 114 12.78 -27.91 5.50
C GLY A 114 11.24 -27.93 5.48
N LYS A 115 10.62 -27.74 6.65
CA LYS A 115 9.15 -27.65 6.82
C LYS A 115 8.65 -26.20 6.89
N THR A 116 9.44 -25.25 6.41
CA THR A 116 9.16 -23.82 6.54
C THR A 116 8.37 -23.29 5.35
N GLU A 117 7.44 -22.39 5.62
CA GLU A 117 6.82 -21.60 4.56
C GLU A 117 7.72 -20.43 4.14
N PHE A 118 7.79 -20.18 2.84
CA PHE A 118 8.55 -19.07 2.26
C PHE A 118 7.61 -17.98 1.80
N SER A 119 7.96 -16.72 2.06
CA SER A 119 7.22 -15.59 1.47
C SER A 119 7.47 -15.54 -0.03
N VAL A 120 6.39 -15.45 -0.81
CA VAL A 120 6.45 -15.29 -2.26
C VAL A 120 6.66 -13.81 -2.59
N ILE A 121 7.82 -13.50 -3.15
CA ILE A 121 8.20 -12.14 -3.57
C ILE A 121 7.63 -11.83 -4.95
N ASN A 122 7.67 -12.80 -5.85
CA ASN A 122 7.12 -12.70 -7.21
C ASN A 122 6.64 -14.07 -7.68
N LEU A 123 5.52 -14.13 -8.38
CA LEU A 123 4.98 -15.35 -8.95
C LEU A 123 4.47 -15.10 -10.36
N THR A 124 5.01 -15.85 -11.33
CA THR A 124 4.51 -15.88 -12.70
C THR A 124 4.09 -17.31 -13.08
N SER A 125 3.64 -17.51 -14.31
CA SER A 125 3.39 -18.86 -14.84
C SER A 125 4.65 -19.72 -14.86
N ASN A 126 5.83 -19.13 -15.09
CA ASN A 126 7.08 -19.88 -15.35
C ASN A 126 8.14 -19.71 -14.27
N THR A 127 8.05 -18.68 -13.43
CA THR A 127 9.07 -18.36 -12.42
C THR A 127 8.44 -18.04 -11.07
N VAL A 128 9.21 -18.24 -10.01
CA VAL A 128 8.85 -17.82 -8.66
C VAL A 128 10.09 -17.25 -7.96
N ALA A 129 9.93 -16.15 -7.24
CA ALA A 129 10.93 -15.62 -6.33
C ALA A 129 10.43 -15.75 -4.90
N LEU A 130 11.26 -16.31 -4.02
CA LEU A 130 10.96 -16.57 -2.61
C LEU A 130 11.95 -15.86 -1.70
N SER A 131 11.50 -15.47 -0.51
CA SER A 131 12.41 -15.05 0.57
C SER A 131 12.89 -16.29 1.34
N ILE A 132 14.17 -16.62 1.20
CA ILE A 132 14.82 -17.77 1.84
C ILE A 132 15.97 -17.25 2.69
N GLY A 133 15.94 -17.49 4.00
CA GLY A 133 16.97 -16.96 4.90
C GLY A 133 17.06 -15.43 4.93
N GLY A 134 15.98 -14.73 4.56
CA GLY A 134 15.93 -13.28 4.42
C GLY A 134 16.48 -12.75 3.07
N GLU A 135 16.83 -13.63 2.14
CA GLU A 135 17.40 -13.28 0.84
C GLU A 135 16.44 -13.68 -0.30
N PRO A 136 16.28 -12.86 -1.36
CA PRO A 136 15.45 -13.21 -2.50
C PRO A 136 16.13 -14.28 -3.38
N VAL A 137 15.43 -15.39 -3.63
CA VAL A 137 15.92 -16.48 -4.49
C VAL A 137 14.88 -16.80 -5.56
N SER A 138 15.32 -16.80 -6.82
CA SER A 138 14.48 -17.02 -8.01
C SER A 138 14.67 -18.43 -8.57
N PHE A 139 13.56 -19.06 -8.91
CA PHE A 139 13.49 -20.43 -9.40
C PHE A 139 12.64 -20.54 -10.67
N ASN A 140 12.97 -21.54 -11.47
CA ASN A 140 12.10 -22.03 -12.53
C ASN A 140 10.91 -22.77 -11.88
N ARG A 141 9.72 -22.17 -11.97
CA ARG A 141 8.51 -22.71 -11.32
C ARG A 141 8.10 -24.06 -11.89
N ASN A 142 8.25 -24.23 -13.20
CA ASN A 142 7.85 -25.45 -13.89
C ASN A 142 8.70 -26.65 -13.46
N ALA A 143 9.95 -26.42 -13.05
CA ALA A 143 10.84 -27.48 -12.56
C ALA A 143 10.38 -28.08 -11.22
N PHE A 144 9.62 -27.34 -10.42
CA PHE A 144 9.05 -27.88 -9.18
C PHE A 144 7.87 -28.83 -9.44
N GLY A 145 7.08 -28.60 -10.49
CA GLY A 145 5.83 -29.34 -10.71
C GLY A 145 4.92 -29.27 -9.47
N ASN A 146 4.38 -30.41 -9.05
CA ASN A 146 3.52 -30.51 -7.87
C ASN A 146 4.25 -30.33 -6.53
N ARG A 147 5.58 -30.16 -6.54
CA ARG A 147 6.38 -29.97 -5.33
C ARG A 147 6.34 -28.54 -4.81
N PHE A 148 5.99 -27.57 -5.65
CA PHE A 148 5.74 -26.20 -5.21
C PHE A 148 4.26 -26.06 -4.90
N VAL A 149 3.96 -25.85 -3.61
CA VAL A 149 2.59 -25.72 -3.11
C VAL A 149 2.44 -24.32 -2.56
N LEU A 150 1.55 -23.52 -3.15
CA LEU A 150 1.11 -22.29 -2.50
C LEU A 150 0.33 -22.70 -1.25
N SER A 151 0.69 -22.13 -0.10
CA SER A 151 -0.07 -22.37 1.13
C SER A 151 -1.51 -21.89 0.94
N ASP A 152 -2.47 -22.61 1.54
CA ASP A 152 -3.90 -22.36 1.36
C ASP A 152 -4.22 -20.88 1.52
N GLN A 153 -5.00 -20.37 0.58
CA GLN A 153 -5.42 -18.97 0.48
C GLN A 153 -5.85 -18.46 1.85
N VAL A 154 -5.03 -17.59 2.47
CA VAL A 154 -5.46 -16.83 3.63
C VAL A 154 -6.72 -16.07 3.22
N PRO A 155 -7.87 -16.29 3.87
CA PRO A 155 -9.07 -15.54 3.56
C PRO A 155 -8.74 -14.05 3.59
N ALA A 156 -9.19 -13.30 2.59
CA ALA A 156 -8.97 -11.86 2.56
C ALA A 156 -9.40 -11.24 3.90
N ALA A 157 -8.63 -10.25 4.37
CA ALA A 157 -8.95 -9.50 5.57
C ALA A 157 -10.42 -9.05 5.54
N LYS A 158 -11.17 -9.34 6.59
CA LYS A 158 -12.60 -8.97 6.67
C LYS A 158 -12.79 -7.46 6.66
N PHE A 159 -11.82 -6.72 7.18
CA PHE A 159 -11.82 -5.27 7.28
C PHE A 159 -10.63 -4.66 6.53
N LYS A 160 -10.81 -3.45 6.01
CA LYS A 160 -9.77 -2.67 5.31
C LYS A 160 -9.53 -1.34 6.00
N VAL A 161 -8.37 -0.73 5.74
CA VAL A 161 -8.05 0.63 6.22
C VAL A 161 -9.18 1.60 5.84
N GLY A 162 -9.62 2.39 6.82
CA GLY A 162 -10.73 3.32 6.69
C GLY A 162 -12.09 2.75 7.10
N ASP A 163 -12.24 1.43 7.24
CA ASP A 163 -13.48 0.84 7.74
C ASP A 163 -13.77 1.31 9.16
N LYS A 164 -15.04 1.60 9.43
CA LYS A 164 -15.54 1.89 10.76
C LYS A 164 -15.93 0.59 11.44
N VAL A 165 -15.38 0.39 12.61
CA VAL A 165 -15.49 -0.87 13.34
C VAL A 165 -15.76 -0.61 14.81
N LYS A 166 -16.18 -1.67 15.50
CA LYS A 166 -16.37 -1.70 16.94
C LYS A 166 -15.57 -2.86 17.53
N ILE A 167 -14.91 -2.62 18.66
CA ILE A 167 -14.33 -3.73 19.44
C ILE A 167 -15.48 -4.61 19.96
N SER A 168 -15.38 -5.91 19.72
CA SER A 168 -16.36 -6.91 20.15
C SER A 168 -16.62 -6.84 21.65
N ASP A 169 -17.86 -7.05 22.07
CA ASP A 169 -18.23 -7.15 23.50
C ASP A 169 -17.64 -8.41 24.17
N LYS A 170 -17.11 -9.34 23.37
CA LYS A 170 -16.41 -10.56 23.79
C LYS A 170 -14.89 -10.46 23.71
N ALA A 171 -14.34 -9.32 23.25
CA ALA A 171 -12.90 -9.15 23.09
C ALA A 171 -12.17 -9.28 24.43
N THR A 172 -11.09 -10.05 24.48
CA THR A 172 -10.33 -10.27 25.73
C THR A 172 -8.96 -9.63 25.68
N SER A 173 -8.15 -9.93 24.68
CA SER A 173 -6.81 -9.37 24.56
C SER A 173 -6.39 -9.14 23.12
N GLU A 174 -5.51 -8.17 22.92
CA GLU A 174 -4.71 -8.04 21.71
C GLU A 174 -3.75 -9.22 21.55
N THR A 175 -3.21 -9.41 20.35
CA THR A 175 -2.26 -10.50 20.06
C THR A 175 -0.95 -10.38 20.86
N ASN A 176 -0.59 -9.17 21.29
CA ASN A 176 0.56 -8.87 22.13
C ASN A 176 0.27 -9.05 23.65
N GLY A 177 -0.94 -9.46 24.02
CA GLY A 177 -1.36 -9.69 25.40
C GLY A 177 -1.94 -8.47 26.13
N TYR A 178 -2.10 -7.31 25.47
CA TYR A 178 -2.78 -6.15 26.06
C TYR A 178 -4.27 -6.42 26.27
N ASP A 179 -4.85 -6.00 27.41
CA ASP A 179 -6.26 -6.24 27.74
C ASP A 179 -7.21 -5.33 26.93
N LEU A 180 -8.10 -5.95 26.15
CA LEU A 180 -9.12 -5.25 25.35
C LEU A 180 -10.43 -5.04 26.10
N THR A 181 -10.59 -5.62 27.29
CA THR A 181 -11.83 -5.53 28.09
C THR A 181 -12.30 -4.08 28.32
N PRO A 182 -11.41 -3.10 28.62
CA PRO A 182 -11.81 -1.70 28.81
C PRO A 182 -12.33 -1.02 27.53
N HIS A 183 -11.96 -1.53 26.36
CA HIS A 183 -12.29 -0.95 25.06
C HIS A 183 -13.43 -1.69 24.35
N ARG A 184 -14.06 -2.68 24.99
CA ARG A 184 -15.25 -3.35 24.45
C ARG A 184 -16.32 -2.33 24.08
N ASN A 185 -16.95 -2.54 22.93
CA ASN A 185 -17.93 -1.64 22.33
C ASN A 185 -17.41 -0.25 21.91
N TRP A 186 -16.12 0.04 22.06
CA TRP A 186 -15.57 1.29 21.51
C TRP A 186 -15.58 1.23 19.98
N LYS A 187 -16.00 2.35 19.39
CA LYS A 187 -16.08 2.53 17.93
C LYS A 187 -14.87 3.28 17.43
N GLY A 188 -14.23 2.77 16.39
CA GLY A 188 -13.02 3.33 15.82
C GLY A 188 -12.90 3.13 14.31
N THR A 189 -11.75 3.49 13.78
CA THR A 189 -11.41 3.38 12.35
C THR A 189 -10.19 2.49 12.18
N ILE A 190 -10.22 1.58 11.22
CA ILE A 190 -9.04 0.78 10.87
C ILE A 190 -7.95 1.68 10.29
N LYS A 191 -6.76 1.67 10.89
CA LYS A 191 -5.58 2.42 10.44
C LYS A 191 -4.53 1.55 9.75
N SER A 192 -4.47 0.28 10.10
CA SER A 192 -3.60 -0.71 9.44
C SER A 192 -4.24 -2.09 9.48
N VAL A 193 -3.85 -2.92 8.50
CA VAL A 193 -4.21 -4.33 8.41
C VAL A 193 -2.90 -5.10 8.25
N THR A 194 -2.62 -6.00 9.18
CA THR A 194 -1.39 -6.81 9.19
C THR A 194 -1.77 -8.27 9.22
N GLN A 195 -1.18 -9.08 8.33
CA GLN A 195 -1.39 -10.52 8.34
C GLN A 195 -0.66 -11.11 9.54
N TYR A 196 -1.40 -11.72 10.45
CA TYR A 196 -0.84 -12.33 11.66
C TYR A 196 -1.74 -13.47 12.11
N LYS A 197 -1.18 -14.69 12.18
CA LYS A 197 -1.94 -15.86 12.62
C LYS A 197 -2.02 -15.85 14.15
N HIS A 198 -3.22 -15.62 14.68
CA HIS A 198 -3.49 -15.65 16.11
C HIS A 198 -4.86 -16.27 16.38
N SER A 199 -4.91 -17.38 17.13
CA SER A 199 -6.15 -18.09 17.43
C SER A 199 -6.98 -18.37 16.15
N ASN A 200 -8.23 -17.92 16.09
CA ASN A 200 -9.12 -18.08 14.94
C ASN A 200 -8.94 -16.98 13.88
N SER A 201 -8.08 -16.00 14.14
CA SER A 201 -7.80 -14.88 13.23
C SER A 201 -6.60 -15.17 12.33
N ASN A 202 -6.62 -14.60 11.13
CA ASN A 202 -5.47 -14.56 10.22
C ASN A 202 -4.95 -13.12 10.03
N TRP A 203 -5.61 -12.15 10.65
CA TRP A 203 -5.35 -10.73 10.53
C TRP A 203 -5.40 -10.04 11.88
N GLU A 204 -4.62 -8.98 11.97
CA GLU A 204 -4.51 -8.06 13.09
C GLU A 204 -4.67 -6.62 12.59
N TYR A 205 -5.24 -5.76 13.42
CA TYR A 205 -5.60 -4.39 13.05
C TYR A 205 -5.18 -3.37 14.10
N CYS A 206 -4.81 -2.19 13.61
CA CYS A 206 -4.83 -0.98 14.41
C CYS A 206 -6.19 -0.29 14.28
N VAL A 207 -6.85 -0.03 15.42
CA VAL A 207 -8.12 0.67 15.54
C VAL A 207 -7.88 2.00 16.26
N GLU A 208 -8.15 3.12 15.58
CA GLU A 208 -8.06 4.46 16.16
C GLU A 208 -9.45 4.99 16.54
N TYR A 209 -9.56 5.50 17.76
CA TYR A 209 -10.81 6.03 18.32
C TYR A 209 -10.90 7.56 18.18
N PRO A 210 -12.11 8.15 18.30
CA PRO A 210 -12.31 9.60 18.15
C PRO A 210 -11.49 10.46 19.12
N ASN A 211 -11.10 9.91 20.27
CA ASN A 211 -10.27 10.59 21.27
C ASN A 211 -8.76 10.51 20.96
N GLY A 212 -8.36 9.92 19.83
CA GLY A 212 -6.97 9.76 19.40
C GLY A 212 -6.24 8.57 20.02
N GLN A 213 -6.87 7.81 20.93
CA GLN A 213 -6.30 6.57 21.44
C GLN A 213 -6.38 5.46 20.39
N GLN A 214 -5.52 4.46 20.53
CA GLN A 214 -5.43 3.35 19.60
C GLN A 214 -5.29 2.01 20.33
N ASN A 215 -5.90 0.98 19.76
CA ASN A 215 -5.54 -0.41 20.00
C ASN A 215 -4.86 -0.93 18.73
N VAL A 216 -3.60 -1.36 18.84
CA VAL A 216 -2.70 -1.51 17.68
C VAL A 216 -2.59 -2.95 17.18
N HIS A 217 -2.92 -3.93 18.03
CA HIS A 217 -2.78 -5.35 17.73
C HIS A 217 -4.09 -6.13 17.94
N VAL A 218 -5.22 -5.57 17.49
CA VAL A 218 -6.55 -6.20 17.67
C VAL A 218 -6.72 -7.35 16.67
N PRO A 219 -6.95 -8.61 17.11
CA PRO A 219 -7.17 -9.72 16.20
C PRO A 219 -8.53 -9.64 15.49
N GLU A 220 -8.61 -10.11 14.25
CA GLU A 220 -9.83 -10.02 13.40
C GLU A 220 -11.11 -10.52 14.07
N GLN A 221 -11.02 -11.59 14.84
CA GLN A 221 -12.15 -12.21 15.57
C GLN A 221 -12.79 -11.28 16.60
N ASP A 222 -12.04 -10.29 17.08
CA ASP A 222 -12.44 -9.37 18.16
C ASP A 222 -12.87 -7.99 17.62
N ILE A 223 -13.00 -7.88 16.29
CA ILE A 223 -13.51 -6.72 15.59
C ILE A 223 -14.84 -7.07 14.95
N ILE A 224 -15.82 -6.20 15.15
CA ILE A 224 -17.13 -6.29 14.51
C ILE A 224 -17.26 -5.07 13.61
N LEU A 225 -17.82 -5.25 12.41
CA LEU A 225 -18.19 -4.12 11.57
C LEU A 225 -19.18 -3.24 12.36
N ASP A 226 -18.94 -1.94 12.44
CA ASP A 226 -19.93 -1.02 12.99
C ASP A 226 -21.00 -0.81 11.92
N SER A 227 -22.00 -1.69 11.87
CA SER A 227 -23.10 -1.68 10.89
C SER A 227 -24.01 -0.44 10.96
N GLU A 228 -23.73 0.49 11.88
CA GLU A 228 -24.32 1.83 11.96
C GLU A 228 -23.51 2.90 11.21
N SER A 229 -22.31 2.57 10.72
CA SER A 229 -21.55 3.39 9.79
C SER A 229 -22.04 3.11 8.36
N PRO A 230 -22.41 4.14 7.56
CA PRO A 230 -23.19 3.93 6.35
C PRO A 230 -22.38 3.13 5.31
N THR A 231 -22.74 1.87 5.12
CA THR A 231 -22.44 1.18 3.85
C THR A 231 -23.29 1.87 2.79
N ILE A 232 -22.67 2.74 2.02
CA ILE A 232 -23.31 3.42 0.91
C ILE A 232 -23.80 2.34 -0.07
N ASP A 233 -25.12 2.18 -0.17
CA ASP A 233 -25.76 1.35 -1.20
C ASP A 233 -25.52 2.01 -2.56
N LEU A 234 -24.44 1.59 -3.25
CA LEU A 234 -23.97 2.23 -4.48
C LEU A 234 -25.01 2.22 -5.59
N SER A 235 -25.90 1.21 -5.63
CA SER A 235 -27.02 1.18 -6.58
C SER A 235 -28.02 2.29 -6.28
N LYS A 236 -28.37 2.52 -5.01
CA LYS A 236 -29.22 3.65 -4.62
C LYS A 236 -28.55 5.00 -4.85
N ILE A 237 -27.25 5.13 -4.59
CA ILE A 237 -26.51 6.38 -4.86
C ILE A 237 -26.47 6.68 -6.35
N LYS A 238 -26.13 5.68 -7.18
CA LYS A 238 -26.14 5.83 -8.64
C LYS A 238 -27.52 6.27 -9.11
N GLN A 239 -28.58 5.62 -8.64
CA GLN A 239 -29.95 5.98 -9.02
C GLN A 239 -30.35 7.37 -8.54
N ALA A 240 -29.99 7.75 -7.31
CA ALA A 240 -30.26 9.07 -6.75
C ALA A 240 -29.54 10.18 -7.54
N GLY A 241 -28.28 9.93 -7.94
CA GLY A 241 -27.51 10.84 -8.79
C GLY A 241 -28.14 11.00 -10.16
N ILE A 242 -28.49 9.90 -10.83
CA ILE A 242 -29.19 9.94 -12.13
C ILE A 242 -30.53 10.68 -12.02
N ASN A 243 -31.29 10.44 -10.95
CA ASN A 243 -32.55 11.14 -10.71
C ASN A 243 -32.32 12.64 -10.56
N GLY A 244 -31.37 13.06 -9.71
CA GLY A 244 -31.01 14.47 -9.53
C GLY A 244 -30.47 15.12 -10.79
N PHE A 245 -29.68 14.40 -11.58
CA PHE A 245 -29.25 14.84 -12.90
C PHE A 245 -30.44 15.13 -13.81
N ASN A 246 -31.38 14.19 -13.94
CA ASN A 246 -32.54 14.34 -14.82
C ASN A 246 -33.54 15.41 -14.34
N SER A 247 -33.82 15.47 -13.04
CA SER A 247 -34.85 16.35 -12.50
C SER A 247 -34.37 17.76 -12.18
N GLY A 248 -33.07 17.94 -11.92
CA GLY A 248 -32.59 19.14 -11.23
C GLY A 248 -33.12 19.20 -9.79
N GLY A 249 -32.99 20.37 -9.16
CA GLY A 249 -33.50 20.64 -7.82
C GLY A 249 -32.44 21.23 -6.88
N TRP A 250 -32.85 21.60 -5.66
CA TRP A 250 -31.95 22.16 -4.63
C TRP A 250 -31.12 23.36 -5.09
N SER A 251 -31.71 24.20 -5.96
CA SER A 251 -31.10 25.33 -6.68
C SER A 251 -30.13 24.99 -7.81
N TYR A 252 -30.09 23.74 -8.28
CA TYR A 252 -29.25 23.31 -9.40
C TYR A 252 -30.12 22.90 -10.60
N PRO A 253 -29.79 23.35 -11.82
CA PRO A 253 -30.53 22.98 -13.02
C PRO A 253 -30.29 21.50 -13.39
N SER A 254 -31.26 20.90 -14.08
CA SER A 254 -31.10 19.54 -14.61
C SER A 254 -29.96 19.46 -15.63
N GLY A 255 -29.40 18.27 -15.77
CA GLY A 255 -28.29 17.98 -16.68
C GLY A 255 -26.91 18.40 -16.15
N GLN A 256 -26.76 18.78 -14.88
CA GLN A 256 -25.50 19.29 -14.34
C GLN A 256 -24.86 18.37 -13.28
N CYS A 257 -23.54 18.48 -13.13
CA CYS A 257 -22.79 17.78 -12.08
C CYS A 257 -23.30 18.12 -10.68
N THR A 258 -23.68 19.38 -10.47
CA THR A 258 -24.20 19.88 -9.19
C THR A 258 -25.55 19.28 -8.84
N SER A 259 -26.46 19.12 -9.81
CA SER A 259 -27.76 18.47 -9.55
C SER A 259 -27.64 16.96 -9.33
N PHE A 260 -26.67 16.30 -9.98
CA PHE A 260 -26.34 14.90 -9.73
C PHE A 260 -25.89 14.69 -8.27
N VAL A 261 -24.90 15.46 -7.81
CA VAL A 261 -24.39 15.34 -6.43
C VAL A 261 -25.45 15.77 -5.41
N ALA A 262 -26.23 16.81 -5.70
CA ALA A 262 -27.33 17.24 -4.83
C ALA A 262 -28.41 16.16 -4.65
N GLY A 263 -28.77 15.43 -5.70
CA GLY A 263 -29.70 14.30 -5.61
C GLY A 263 -29.17 13.18 -4.69
N ILE A 264 -27.87 12.88 -4.77
CA ILE A 264 -27.19 11.94 -3.89
C ILE A 264 -27.25 12.40 -2.43
N LEU A 265 -26.88 13.66 -2.14
CA LEU A 265 -26.89 14.20 -0.78
C LEU A 265 -28.31 14.22 -0.19
N ALA A 266 -29.31 14.59 -0.99
CA ALA A 266 -30.71 14.57 -0.57
C ALA A 266 -31.20 13.16 -0.23
N SER A 267 -30.84 12.14 -1.04
CA SER A 267 -31.20 10.74 -0.80
C SER A 267 -30.59 10.18 0.48
N GLN A 268 -29.44 10.74 0.90
CA GLN A 268 -28.77 10.40 2.16
C GLN A 268 -29.28 11.21 3.36
N GLY A 269 -30.30 12.05 3.17
CA GLY A 269 -30.90 12.82 4.26
C GLY A 269 -30.06 14.00 4.74
N VAL A 270 -29.05 14.44 3.96
CA VAL A 270 -28.31 15.67 4.26
C VAL A 270 -29.29 16.84 4.26
N ASN A 271 -29.20 17.71 5.26
CA ASN A 271 -30.08 18.89 5.33
C ASN A 271 -29.85 19.78 4.10
N THR A 272 -30.92 20.10 3.38
CA THR A 272 -30.87 20.85 2.12
C THR A 272 -30.21 22.22 2.26
N SER A 273 -30.29 22.87 3.43
CA SER A 273 -29.62 24.14 3.70
C SER A 273 -28.08 24.06 3.69
N LYS A 274 -27.52 22.86 3.84
CA LYS A 274 -26.07 22.65 3.76
C LYS A 274 -25.54 22.68 2.34
N PHE A 275 -26.33 22.22 1.36
CA PHE A 275 -25.85 22.04 -0.01
C PHE A 275 -26.63 22.79 -1.10
N ASN A 276 -27.76 23.43 -0.79
CA ASN A 276 -28.41 24.33 -1.74
C ASN A 276 -27.56 25.59 -1.98
N TYR A 277 -27.67 26.24 -3.14
CA TYR A 277 -27.03 27.53 -3.46
C TYR A 277 -25.50 27.58 -3.20
N LEU A 278 -24.77 26.48 -3.40
CA LEU A 278 -23.30 26.48 -3.31
C LEU A 278 -22.62 26.94 -4.62
N GLY A 279 -23.40 27.26 -5.66
CA GLY A 279 -22.89 27.77 -6.94
C GLY A 279 -22.48 26.66 -7.91
N ASN A 280 -21.53 26.96 -8.79
CA ASN A 280 -20.97 25.99 -9.74
C ASN A 280 -20.05 24.99 -9.04
N GLY A 281 -19.58 23.97 -9.75
CA GLY A 281 -18.72 22.94 -9.17
C GLY A 281 -17.44 23.50 -8.51
N ALA A 282 -16.84 24.53 -9.10
CA ALA A 282 -15.68 25.23 -8.52
C ALA A 282 -15.98 26.01 -7.24
N ASP A 283 -17.24 26.43 -7.05
CA ASP A 283 -17.66 27.30 -5.94
C ASP A 283 -17.97 26.51 -4.67
N TRP A 284 -18.26 25.20 -4.80
CA TRP A 284 -18.77 24.38 -3.69
C TRP A 284 -17.82 24.33 -2.50
N ALA A 285 -16.51 24.10 -2.69
CA ALA A 285 -15.57 24.03 -1.58
C ALA A 285 -15.47 25.35 -0.80
N GLY A 286 -15.46 26.49 -1.50
CA GLY A 286 -15.43 27.81 -0.88
C GLY A 286 -16.70 28.11 -0.11
N ASN A 287 -17.85 27.92 -0.75
CA ASN A 287 -19.16 28.22 -0.16
C ASN A 287 -19.53 27.27 0.99
N ALA A 288 -19.17 25.99 0.89
CA ALA A 288 -19.36 25.04 1.98
C ALA A 288 -18.53 25.43 3.21
N ARG A 289 -17.27 25.85 3.00
CA ARG A 289 -16.41 26.35 4.08
C ARG A 289 -16.99 27.60 4.75
N SER A 290 -17.53 28.54 3.97
CA SER A 290 -18.22 29.74 4.49
C SER A 290 -19.46 29.41 5.32
N ARG A 291 -20.06 28.22 5.11
CA ARG A 291 -21.19 27.70 5.92
C ARG A 291 -20.74 26.88 7.13
N GLY A 292 -19.45 26.85 7.44
CA GLY A 292 -18.89 26.08 8.55
C GLY A 292 -18.86 24.56 8.31
N ILE A 293 -19.08 24.11 7.08
CA ILE A 293 -18.92 22.70 6.71
C ILE A 293 -17.43 22.40 6.63
N LYS A 294 -17.02 21.23 7.14
CA LYS A 294 -15.62 20.82 7.09
C LYS A 294 -15.20 20.63 5.64
N VAL A 295 -14.17 21.38 5.22
CA VAL A 295 -13.55 21.26 3.90
C VAL A 295 -12.04 21.16 4.05
N ASP A 296 -11.47 20.04 3.65
CA ASP A 296 -10.03 19.76 3.70
C ASP A 296 -9.55 19.10 2.40
N MET A 297 -8.38 18.45 2.43
CA MET A 297 -7.80 17.72 1.31
C MET A 297 -7.70 16.21 1.62
N THR A 298 -8.60 15.70 2.47
CA THR A 298 -8.61 14.29 2.88
C THR A 298 -9.82 13.59 2.28
N PRO A 299 -9.66 12.81 1.19
CA PRO A 299 -10.75 12.04 0.61
C PRO A 299 -11.37 11.09 1.64
N SER A 300 -12.68 11.02 1.68
CA SER A 300 -13.44 10.08 2.51
C SER A 300 -14.67 9.60 1.75
N VAL A 301 -15.09 8.36 2.00
CA VAL A 301 -16.32 7.82 1.40
C VAL A 301 -17.51 8.63 1.92
N GLY A 302 -18.38 9.07 1.00
CA GLY A 302 -19.53 9.91 1.32
C GLY A 302 -19.28 11.42 1.20
N ALA A 303 -18.02 11.83 1.07
CA ALA A 303 -17.68 13.23 0.84
C ALA A 303 -17.86 13.63 -0.64
N VAL A 304 -17.83 14.93 -0.88
CA VAL A 304 -17.89 15.51 -2.23
C VAL A 304 -16.57 16.17 -2.57
N VAL A 305 -16.02 15.84 -3.73
CA VAL A 305 -14.88 16.57 -4.29
C VAL A 305 -15.39 17.75 -5.13
N SER A 306 -14.78 18.92 -4.95
CA SER A 306 -14.98 20.11 -5.78
C SER A 306 -13.70 20.39 -6.55
N PHE A 307 -13.81 20.61 -7.86
CA PHE A 307 -12.72 20.88 -8.79
C PHE A 307 -12.78 22.33 -9.26
N LYS A 308 -11.61 22.98 -9.30
CA LYS A 308 -11.40 24.31 -9.88
C LYS A 308 -11.75 24.30 -11.37
N GLY A 309 -12.13 25.44 -11.92
CA GLY A 309 -12.20 25.64 -13.37
C GLY A 309 -10.80 25.72 -13.97
N VAL A 310 -10.24 24.58 -14.37
CA VAL A 310 -8.96 24.46 -15.06
C VAL A 310 -9.09 23.61 -16.36
N PRO A 311 -8.81 24.20 -17.54
CA PRO A 311 -8.78 23.45 -18.80
C PRO A 311 -7.75 22.30 -18.79
N PRO A 312 -7.93 21.25 -19.61
CA PRO A 312 -9.00 21.07 -20.60
C PRO A 312 -10.26 20.41 -20.02
N TYR A 313 -10.18 19.80 -18.84
CA TYR A 313 -11.24 18.93 -18.32
C TYR A 313 -12.32 19.69 -17.53
N TYR A 314 -11.96 20.75 -16.82
CA TYR A 314 -12.89 21.52 -15.99
C TYR A 314 -13.00 22.94 -16.55
N ILE A 315 -14.03 23.20 -17.34
CA ILE A 315 -14.17 24.48 -18.04
C ILE A 315 -14.32 25.62 -17.01
N ALA A 316 -13.48 26.64 -17.12
CA ALA A 316 -13.60 27.85 -16.32
C ALA A 316 -14.79 28.71 -16.81
N PRO A 317 -15.59 29.33 -15.91
CA PRO A 317 -15.41 29.37 -14.45
C PRO A 317 -16.06 28.19 -13.69
N TYR A 318 -16.72 27.27 -14.37
CA TYR A 318 -17.67 26.33 -13.76
C TYR A 318 -17.04 25.27 -12.87
N GLY A 319 -15.87 24.74 -13.23
CA GLY A 319 -15.26 23.61 -12.51
C GLY A 319 -16.10 22.33 -12.61
N HIS A 320 -16.03 21.48 -11.58
CA HIS A 320 -16.81 20.25 -11.50
C HIS A 320 -17.00 19.78 -10.05
N VAL A 321 -18.02 18.96 -9.79
CA VAL A 321 -18.20 18.29 -8.49
C VAL A 321 -18.58 16.84 -8.69
N ALA A 322 -18.10 15.98 -7.80
CA ALA A 322 -18.36 14.55 -7.84
C ALA A 322 -18.47 13.96 -6.43
N PHE A 323 -19.20 12.86 -6.30
CA PHE A 323 -19.43 12.18 -5.03
C PHE A 323 -18.45 11.03 -4.84
N ILE A 324 -17.73 10.98 -3.71
CA ILE A 324 -16.70 9.97 -3.45
C ILE A 324 -17.34 8.69 -2.92
N THR A 325 -17.21 7.62 -3.68
CA THR A 325 -17.79 6.30 -3.34
C THR A 325 -16.75 5.33 -2.78
N LYS A 326 -15.45 5.58 -3.02
CA LYS A 326 -14.34 4.79 -2.50
C LYS A 326 -13.08 5.63 -2.39
N VAL A 327 -12.25 5.36 -1.40
CA VAL A 327 -10.86 5.84 -1.36
C VAL A 327 -9.95 4.64 -1.61
N ASN A 328 -9.08 4.73 -2.62
CA ASN A 328 -8.19 3.65 -3.03
C ASN A 328 -6.87 3.72 -2.23
N SER A 329 -6.21 2.58 -2.06
CA SER A 329 -4.95 2.47 -1.32
C SER A 329 -3.77 3.19 -1.98
N ASN A 330 -3.84 3.44 -3.29
CA ASN A 330 -2.84 4.19 -4.06
C ASN A 330 -2.98 5.71 -3.94
N GLY A 331 -3.87 6.21 -3.07
CA GLY A 331 -4.11 7.63 -2.84
C GLY A 331 -5.08 8.29 -3.83
N THR A 332 -5.59 7.56 -4.83
CA THR A 332 -6.72 8.02 -5.64
C THR A 332 -8.05 7.72 -4.94
N PHE A 333 -9.15 8.25 -5.47
CA PHE A 333 -10.48 7.97 -4.97
C PHE A 333 -11.46 7.79 -6.13
N HIS A 334 -12.40 6.86 -5.97
CA HIS A 334 -13.43 6.58 -6.95
C HIS A 334 -14.59 7.54 -6.76
N VAL A 335 -15.08 8.11 -7.85
CA VAL A 335 -16.18 9.08 -7.83
C VAL A 335 -17.32 8.67 -8.74
N TYR A 336 -18.53 9.03 -8.32
CA TYR A 336 -19.72 9.08 -9.18
C TYR A 336 -20.01 10.53 -9.53
N GLU A 337 -20.19 10.80 -10.81
CA GLU A 337 -20.40 12.15 -11.33
C GLU A 337 -21.43 12.18 -12.46
N GLY A 338 -22.04 13.34 -12.66
CA GLY A 338 -22.97 13.63 -13.74
C GLY A 338 -22.42 14.74 -14.62
N ASN A 339 -22.88 14.79 -15.86
CA ASN A 339 -22.42 15.72 -16.89
C ASN A 339 -20.93 15.62 -17.22
N TRP A 340 -20.30 14.46 -16.99
CA TRP A 340 -19.00 14.15 -17.55
C TRP A 340 -19.17 13.75 -19.01
N SER A 341 -18.57 14.50 -19.93
CA SER A 341 -18.77 14.33 -21.38
C SER A 341 -20.25 14.32 -21.82
N GLY A 342 -21.13 15.02 -21.09
CA GLY A 342 -22.57 15.11 -21.40
C GLY A 342 -23.42 13.92 -20.94
N THR A 343 -22.85 12.98 -20.17
CA THR A 343 -23.58 11.78 -19.71
C THR A 343 -24.31 12.01 -18.39
N SER A 344 -25.42 11.28 -18.17
CA SER A 344 -26.18 11.33 -16.91
C SER A 344 -25.50 10.62 -15.75
N PHE A 345 -24.53 9.76 -16.05
CA PHE A 345 -23.71 9.06 -15.08
C PHE A 345 -22.36 8.71 -15.70
N HIS A 346 -21.32 8.99 -14.94
CA HIS A 346 -19.96 8.53 -15.19
C HIS A 346 -19.31 8.18 -13.85
N GLU A 347 -18.35 7.25 -13.90
CA GLU A 347 -17.53 6.90 -12.74
C GLU A 347 -16.07 6.76 -13.16
N ARG A 348 -15.16 7.18 -12.29
CA ARG A 348 -13.72 7.09 -12.51
C ARG A 348 -12.95 7.18 -11.21
N ASP A 349 -11.70 6.75 -11.25
CA ASP A 349 -10.73 7.10 -10.22
C ASP A 349 -10.12 8.47 -10.50
N VAL A 350 -9.93 9.25 -9.44
CA VAL A 350 -9.39 10.60 -9.47
C VAL A 350 -8.23 10.73 -8.49
N ALA A 351 -7.15 11.36 -8.91
CA ALA A 351 -6.04 11.71 -8.03
C ALA A 351 -6.31 13.03 -7.30
N LEU A 352 -5.77 13.16 -6.09
CA LEU A 352 -5.77 14.43 -5.37
C LEU A 352 -4.67 15.33 -5.94
N ASP A 353 -5.00 16.14 -6.94
CA ASP A 353 -4.06 17.02 -7.64
C ASP A 353 -4.41 18.52 -7.48
N ASN A 354 -3.68 19.37 -8.20
CA ASN A 354 -3.85 20.83 -8.13
C ASN A 354 -5.20 21.33 -8.67
N ALA A 355 -5.96 20.50 -9.41
CA ALA A 355 -7.30 20.84 -9.88
C ALA A 355 -8.34 20.72 -8.76
N VAL A 356 -8.06 19.98 -7.68
CA VAL A 356 -8.98 19.87 -6.54
C VAL A 356 -9.01 21.18 -5.76
N ALA A 357 -10.22 21.73 -5.59
CA ALA A 357 -10.50 22.91 -4.77
C ALA A 357 -10.74 22.54 -3.29
N GLY A 358 -11.27 21.33 -3.04
CA GLY A 358 -11.41 20.78 -1.69
C GLY A 358 -12.32 19.55 -1.64
N ILE A 359 -12.22 18.83 -0.53
CA ILE A 359 -13.09 17.70 -0.16
C ILE A 359 -14.06 18.17 0.93
N ILE A 360 -15.36 18.08 0.65
CA ILE A 360 -16.44 18.61 1.49
C ILE A 360 -17.09 17.45 2.25
N HIS A 361 -17.13 17.54 3.59
CA HIS A 361 -17.67 16.52 4.48
C HIS A 361 -19.01 16.99 5.06
N PHE A 362 -20.13 16.45 4.54
CA PHE A 362 -21.50 16.92 4.82
C PHE A 362 -22.11 16.41 6.13
#